data_AF-A0A965YCS0-F1
#
_entry.id   AF-A0A965YCS0-F1
#
_cell.length_a   1.000
_cell.length_b   1.000
_cell.length_c   1.000
_cell.angle_alpha   90.00
_cell.angle_beta   90.00
_cell.angle_gamma   90.00
#
_symmetry.space_group_name_H-M   'P 1'
#
loop_
_entity.id
_entity.type
_entity.pdbx_description
1 polymer ?
#
loop_
_entity_poly.entity_id
_entity_poly.type
_entity_poly.pdbx_seq_one_letter_code
_entity_poly.pdbx_strand_id
1 'polypeptide(L)'
;MHTKRFALLSLLLCLLVLPLAADVQSAFSYLLPLDTTIGHVVDPAEGSVELLTSQALQSSYDLAWLDRYVPVELHQSFVYTYDQVLSSLLPCKQVLIGEATLRGSLYEVRFRILSDTAATGSCVWYLEEHGRMFLLSLTLDRP
;
A
#
# COMPACT_ATOMS: atom_id res chain seq x y z
N MET A 1 36.76 -42.55 -29.00
CA MET A 1 36.03 -42.61 -27.70
C MET A 1 35.91 -41.25 -26.98
N HIS A 2 36.32 -40.12 -27.56
CA HIS A 2 36.29 -38.80 -26.89
C HIS A 2 35.05 -37.94 -27.18
N THR A 3 34.42 -38.08 -28.35
CA THR A 3 33.26 -37.26 -28.76
C THR A 3 32.00 -37.48 -27.92
N LYS A 4 31.73 -38.71 -27.48
CA LYS A 4 30.57 -39.04 -26.62
C LYS A 4 30.68 -38.43 -25.21
N ARG A 5 31.90 -38.24 -24.70
CA ARG A 5 32.15 -37.66 -23.37
C ARG A 5 31.96 -36.15 -23.37
N PHE A 6 32.36 -35.46 -24.44
CA PHE A 6 32.13 -34.02 -24.59
C PHE A 6 30.64 -33.69 -24.76
N ALA A 7 29.90 -34.47 -25.56
CA ALA A 7 28.45 -34.26 -25.73
C ALA A 7 27.67 -34.42 -24.41
N LEU A 8 28.07 -35.37 -23.57
CA LEU A 8 27.47 -35.60 -22.25
C LEU A 8 27.79 -34.47 -21.27
N LEU A 9 29.01 -33.93 -21.33
CA LEU A 9 29.43 -32.80 -20.50
C LEU A 9 28.67 -31.51 -20.88
N SER A 10 28.48 -31.26 -22.19
CA SER A 10 27.69 -30.12 -22.67
C SER A 10 26.21 -30.22 -22.28
N LEU A 11 25.64 -31.43 -22.33
CA LEU A 11 24.26 -31.67 -21.90
C LEU A 11 24.07 -31.45 -20.40
N LEU A 12 25.04 -31.89 -19.59
CA LEU A 12 25.01 -31.71 -18.13
C LEU A 12 25.19 -30.24 -17.73
N LEU A 13 26.01 -29.49 -18.48
CA LEU A 13 26.20 -28.05 -18.27
C LEU A 13 24.90 -27.27 -18.58
N CYS A 14 24.20 -27.61 -19.68
CA CYS A 14 22.92 -26.96 -19.99
C CYS A 14 21.82 -27.27 -18.96
N LEU A 15 21.78 -28.49 -18.42
CA LEU A 15 20.81 -28.88 -17.38
C LEU A 15 21.04 -28.18 -16.03
N LEU A 16 22.29 -27.80 -15.73
CA LEU A 16 22.65 -27.05 -14.51
C LEU A 16 22.41 -25.53 -14.61
N VAL A 17 22.31 -24.97 -15.82
CA VAL A 17 22.14 -23.52 -16.01
C VAL A 17 20.66 -23.11 -16.13
N LEU A 18 19.77 -24.04 -16.52
CA LEU A 18 18.33 -23.79 -16.62
C LEU A 18 17.63 -23.35 -15.32
N PRO A 19 17.94 -23.89 -14.11
CA PRO A 19 17.25 -23.44 -12.90
C PRO A 19 17.78 -22.08 -12.41
N LEU A 20 19.00 -21.69 -12.78
CA LEU A 20 19.62 -20.44 -12.30
C LEU A 20 19.11 -19.19 -13.04
N ALA A 21 18.68 -19.34 -14.30
CA ALA A 21 18.08 -18.25 -15.06
C ALA A 21 16.67 -17.87 -14.58
N ALA A 22 15.93 -18.83 -14.00
CA ALA A 22 14.58 -18.59 -13.49
C ALA A 22 14.58 -17.78 -12.18
N ASP A 23 15.58 -17.99 -11.31
CA ASP A 23 15.69 -17.29 -10.02
C ASP A 23 16.17 -15.83 -10.16
N VAL A 24 16.95 -15.51 -11.19
CA VAL A 24 17.42 -14.11 -11.40
C VAL A 24 16.24 -13.21 -11.78
N GLN A 25 15.28 -13.69 -12.56
CA GLN A 25 14.07 -12.92 -12.89
C GLN A 25 13.18 -12.69 -11.65
N SER A 26 13.17 -13.64 -10.71
CA SER A 26 12.48 -13.56 -9.42
C SER A 26 13.17 -12.61 -8.43
N ALA A 27 14.50 -12.51 -8.45
CA ALA A 27 15.25 -11.58 -7.60
C ALA A 27 15.16 -10.11 -8.06
N PHE A 28 14.84 -9.87 -9.34
CA PHE A 28 14.43 -8.55 -9.85
C PHE A 28 12.90 -8.34 -9.77
N SER A 29 12.19 -9.25 -9.11
CA SER A 29 10.74 -9.15 -8.95
C SER A 29 10.41 -8.02 -7.98
N TYR A 30 9.85 -6.96 -8.55
CA TYR A 30 8.84 -6.13 -7.87
C TYR A 30 9.30 -5.24 -6.70
N LEU A 31 10.49 -4.62 -6.78
CA LEU A 31 10.72 -3.41 -5.99
C LEU A 31 9.91 -2.28 -6.62
N LEU A 32 8.76 -1.98 -6.01
CA LEU A 32 7.95 -0.82 -6.36
C LEU A 32 8.80 0.47 -6.18
N PRO A 33 8.52 1.50 -6.99
CA PRO A 33 9.37 2.68 -7.02
C PRO A 33 9.37 3.42 -5.68
N LEU A 34 10.52 4.02 -5.35
CA LEU A 34 10.59 5.02 -4.29
C LEU A 34 9.97 6.32 -4.81
N ASP A 35 8.88 6.76 -4.18
CA ASP A 35 8.30 8.08 -4.40
C ASP A 35 8.87 9.06 -3.37
N THR A 36 9.37 10.20 -3.83
CA THR A 36 10.00 11.22 -2.98
C THR A 36 9.08 11.84 -1.93
N THR A 37 7.76 11.69 -2.09
CA THR A 37 6.73 12.31 -1.24
C THR A 37 6.05 11.32 -0.29
N ILE A 38 5.88 10.08 -0.72
CA ILE A 38 5.19 9.04 0.07
C ILE A 38 6.11 7.90 0.53
N GLY A 39 7.39 7.94 0.17
CA GLY A 39 8.36 6.92 0.52
C GLY A 39 8.30 5.71 -0.42
N HIS A 40 8.58 4.53 0.12
CA HIS A 40 8.55 3.29 -0.65
C HIS A 40 7.09 2.94 -0.96
N VAL A 41 6.74 2.90 -2.24
CA VAL A 41 5.41 2.48 -2.66
C VAL A 41 5.28 0.98 -2.41
N VAL A 42 4.14 0.53 -1.91
CA VAL A 42 3.88 -0.88 -1.61
C VAL A 42 2.63 -1.38 -2.30
N ASP A 43 2.60 -2.68 -2.61
CA ASP A 43 1.39 -3.37 -3.00
C ASP A 43 0.72 -3.87 -1.71
N PRO A 44 -0.46 -3.34 -1.33
CA PRO A 44 -1.00 -3.60 -0.01
C PRO A 44 -1.35 -5.07 0.22
N ALA A 45 -0.74 -5.69 1.25
CA ALA A 45 -1.02 -7.06 1.62
C ALA A 45 -2.40 -7.24 2.29
N GLU A 46 -2.98 -8.43 2.21
CA GLU A 46 -4.23 -8.74 2.92
C GLU A 46 -4.08 -8.52 4.44
N GLY A 47 -5.07 -7.85 5.05
CA GLY A 47 -5.07 -7.53 6.48
C GLY A 47 -4.11 -6.40 6.91
N SER A 48 -3.43 -5.76 5.96
CA SER A 48 -2.53 -4.63 6.23
C SER A 48 -3.27 -3.30 6.42
N VAL A 49 -2.64 -2.36 7.12
CA VAL A 49 -3.16 -0.99 7.28
C VAL A 49 -3.11 -0.21 5.96
N GLU A 50 -2.17 -0.56 5.08
CA GLU A 50 -2.04 -0.04 3.72
C GLU A 50 -3.26 -0.43 2.88
N LEU A 51 -3.72 -1.68 3.00
CA LEU A 51 -4.90 -2.14 2.27
C LEU A 51 -6.15 -1.45 2.80
N LEU A 52 -6.26 -1.35 4.12
CA LEU A 52 -7.35 -0.63 4.77
C LEU A 52 -7.40 0.85 4.34
N THR A 53 -6.23 1.48 4.23
CA THR A 53 -6.09 2.86 3.73
C THR A 53 -6.53 2.98 2.28
N SER A 54 -6.08 2.07 1.42
CA SER A 54 -6.48 2.02 0.01
C SER A 54 -8.00 1.88 -0.12
N GLN A 55 -8.60 0.95 0.63
CA GLN A 55 -10.04 0.73 0.64
C GLN A 55 -10.81 1.94 1.13
N ALA A 56 -10.36 2.60 2.20
CA ALA A 56 -10.99 3.81 2.72
C ALA A 56 -10.96 4.94 1.68
N LEU A 57 -9.83 5.15 1.01
CA LEU A 57 -9.68 6.20 -0.01
C LEU A 57 -10.45 5.89 -1.31
N GLN A 58 -10.66 4.62 -1.64
CA GLN A 58 -11.38 4.22 -2.86
C GLN A 58 -12.90 4.05 -2.64
N SER A 59 -13.35 4.06 -1.39
CA SER A 59 -14.78 3.96 -1.03
C SER A 59 -15.48 5.31 -1.11
N SER A 60 -16.76 5.31 -1.46
CA SER A 60 -17.59 6.52 -1.38
C SER A 60 -17.70 7.00 0.07
N TYR A 61 -17.62 8.31 0.28
CA TYR A 61 -17.82 8.90 1.60
C TYR A 61 -19.33 9.02 1.90
N ASP A 62 -19.78 8.24 2.88
CA ASP A 62 -21.15 8.21 3.40
C ASP A 62 -21.16 7.78 4.87
N LEU A 63 -22.34 7.57 5.46
CA LEU A 63 -22.46 7.11 6.86
C LEU A 63 -21.85 5.73 7.07
N ALA A 64 -21.97 4.82 6.09
CA ALA A 64 -21.40 3.48 6.21
C ALA A 64 -19.85 3.51 6.17
N TRP A 65 -19.27 4.50 5.47
CA TRP A 65 -17.85 4.78 5.52
C TRP A 65 -17.40 5.17 6.93
N LEU A 66 -18.13 6.08 7.59
CA LEU A 66 -17.83 6.50 8.97
C LEU A 66 -17.93 5.32 9.94
N ASP A 67 -19.02 4.55 9.86
CA ASP A 67 -19.22 3.36 10.71
C ASP A 67 -18.11 2.32 10.54
N ARG A 68 -17.52 2.23 9.34
CA ARG A 68 -16.48 1.25 9.03
C ARG A 68 -15.10 1.66 9.53
N TYR A 69 -14.73 2.92 9.36
CA TYR A 69 -13.33 3.35 9.55
C TYR A 69 -13.12 4.22 10.78
N VAL A 70 -14.15 4.90 11.28
CA VAL A 70 -14.04 5.87 12.38
C VAL A 70 -14.79 5.32 13.61
N PRO A 71 -14.23 5.41 14.82
CA PRO A 71 -14.92 4.92 16.00
C PRO A 71 -16.12 5.85 16.31
N VAL A 72 -17.23 5.27 16.77
CA VAL A 72 -18.53 5.96 16.95
C VAL A 72 -18.39 7.20 17.84
N GLU A 73 -17.53 7.11 18.84
CA GLU A 73 -17.24 8.18 19.80
C GLU A 73 -16.61 9.42 19.13
N LEU A 74 -15.98 9.25 17.96
CA LEU A 74 -15.34 10.32 17.21
C LEU A 74 -16.14 10.77 15.98
N HIS A 75 -17.25 10.13 15.63
CA HIS A 75 -18.00 10.46 14.40
C HIS A 75 -18.31 11.95 14.28
N GLN A 76 -18.85 12.57 15.33
CA GLN A 76 -19.24 13.98 15.29
C GLN A 76 -18.05 14.91 15.07
N SER A 77 -16.94 14.71 15.81
CA SER A 77 -15.75 15.55 15.67
C SER A 77 -15.02 15.31 14.35
N PHE A 78 -15.03 14.06 13.86
CA PHE A 78 -14.43 13.68 12.60
C PHE A 78 -15.18 14.30 11.42
N VAL A 79 -16.52 14.19 11.38
CA VAL A 79 -17.36 14.86 10.37
C VAL A 79 -17.12 16.37 10.42
N TYR A 80 -17.20 16.99 11.59
CA TYR A 80 -16.97 18.43 11.73
C TYR A 80 -15.62 18.88 11.15
N THR A 81 -14.58 18.05 11.26
CA THR A 81 -13.21 18.38 10.83
C THR A 81 -12.97 18.06 9.35
N TYR A 82 -13.48 16.94 8.84
CA TYR A 82 -13.06 16.38 7.56
C TYR A 82 -14.15 16.31 6.49
N ASP A 83 -15.42 16.63 6.80
CA ASP A 83 -16.54 16.44 5.88
C ASP A 83 -16.34 17.09 4.51
N GLN A 84 -15.88 18.35 4.49
CA GLN A 84 -15.61 19.07 3.24
C GLN A 84 -14.46 18.43 2.44
N VAL A 85 -13.42 17.96 3.13
CA VAL A 85 -12.27 17.33 2.47
C VAL A 85 -12.68 15.97 1.91
N LEU A 86 -13.31 15.12 2.70
CA LEU A 86 -13.69 13.77 2.28
C LEU A 86 -14.75 13.77 1.19
N SER A 87 -15.74 14.66 1.26
CA SER A 87 -16.78 14.79 0.23
C SER A 87 -16.24 15.26 -1.13
N SER A 88 -15.13 15.99 -1.15
CA SER A 88 -14.47 16.43 -2.39
C SER A 88 -13.39 15.46 -2.88
N LEU A 89 -12.77 14.71 -1.97
CA LEU A 89 -11.66 13.80 -2.27
C LEU A 89 -12.13 12.40 -2.69
N LEU A 90 -13.16 11.87 -2.02
CA LEU A 90 -13.58 10.47 -2.15
C LEU A 90 -14.76 10.31 -3.13
N PRO A 91 -14.84 9.18 -3.86
CA PRO A 91 -13.86 8.09 -3.93
C PRO A 91 -12.69 8.41 -4.87
N CYS A 92 -11.48 8.07 -4.46
CA CYS A 92 -10.28 8.17 -5.30
C CYS A 92 -10.15 6.94 -6.21
N LYS A 93 -9.83 7.14 -7.51
CA LYS A 93 -9.70 6.03 -8.47
C LYS A 93 -8.29 5.46 -8.59
N GLN A 94 -7.27 6.32 -8.49
CA GLN A 94 -5.88 5.97 -8.70
C GLN A 94 -5.07 6.49 -7.53
N VAL A 95 -4.73 5.59 -6.60
CA VAL A 95 -4.03 5.90 -5.36
C VAL A 95 -2.78 5.05 -5.28
N LEU A 96 -1.64 5.67 -5.01
CA LEU A 96 -0.42 4.99 -4.57
C LEU A 96 -0.37 5.03 -3.06
N ILE A 97 0.02 3.91 -2.46
CA ILE A 97 0.13 3.74 -1.01
C ILE A 97 1.60 3.57 -0.67
N GLY A 98 2.09 4.37 0.28
CA GLY A 98 3.41 4.22 0.87
C GLY A 98 3.40 3.18 1.99
N GLU A 99 4.57 2.61 2.26
CA GLU A 99 4.81 1.72 3.39
C GLU A 99 4.41 2.37 4.72
N ALA A 100 3.67 1.64 5.56
CA ALA A 100 3.21 2.17 6.83
C ALA A 100 4.38 2.36 7.81
N THR A 101 4.36 3.50 8.52
CA THR A 101 5.29 3.77 9.61
C THR A 101 4.60 3.60 10.96
N LEU A 102 5.09 2.69 11.80
CA LEU A 102 4.57 2.48 13.16
C LEU A 102 5.26 3.42 14.17
N ARG A 103 4.46 4.16 14.94
CA ARG A 103 4.90 5.02 16.05
C ARG A 103 4.05 4.75 17.29
N GLY A 104 4.55 3.91 18.19
CA GLY A 104 3.76 3.45 19.35
C GLY A 104 2.62 2.54 18.88
N SER A 105 1.37 2.93 19.13
CA SER A 105 0.16 2.25 18.65
C SER A 105 -0.47 2.89 17.40
N LEU A 106 0.24 3.83 16.77
CA LEU A 106 -0.24 4.57 15.61
C LEU A 106 0.50 4.14 14.34
N TYR A 107 -0.25 3.79 13.31
CA TYR A 107 0.25 3.60 11.96
C TYR A 107 0.00 4.87 11.15
N GLU A 108 1.05 5.44 10.57
CA GLU A 108 0.94 6.47 9.56
C GLU A 108 1.12 5.84 8.18
N VAL A 109 0.13 6.03 7.29
CA VAL A 109 0.18 5.57 5.90
C VAL A 109 0.13 6.79 5.00
N ARG A 110 1.20 7.05 4.24
CA ARG A 110 1.21 8.13 3.24
C ARG A 110 0.57 7.64 1.94
N PHE A 111 -0.12 8.54 1.25
CA PHE A 111 -0.78 8.23 -0.02
C PHE A 111 -0.62 9.35 -1.02
N ARG A 112 -0.68 9.00 -2.30
CA ARG A 112 -0.68 9.93 -3.43
C ARG A 112 -1.80 9.60 -4.40
N ILE A 113 -2.61 10.59 -4.74
CA ILE A 113 -3.68 10.49 -5.72
C ILE A 113 -3.15 10.96 -7.07
N LEU A 114 -3.36 10.14 -8.11
CA LEU A 114 -2.84 10.40 -9.46
C LEU A 114 -3.91 10.92 -10.43
N SER A 115 -5.18 10.95 -10.03
CA SER A 115 -6.30 11.42 -10.85
C SER A 115 -6.42 12.95 -10.88
N ASP A 116 -7.51 13.45 -11.49
CA ASP A 116 -7.78 14.88 -11.76
C ASP A 116 -7.50 15.82 -10.58
N THR A 117 -7.75 15.38 -9.34
CA THR A 117 -7.36 16.03 -8.09
C THR A 117 -6.09 15.42 -7.51
N ALA A 118 -4.97 15.64 -8.19
CA ALA A 118 -3.67 15.17 -7.73
C ALA A 118 -3.36 15.77 -6.34
N ALA A 119 -3.21 14.90 -5.35
CA ALA A 119 -2.99 15.29 -3.97
C ALA A 119 -2.10 14.26 -3.28
N THR A 120 -1.37 14.71 -2.26
CA THR A 120 -0.58 13.84 -1.38
C THR A 120 -1.05 14.06 0.04
N GLY A 121 -0.99 13.03 0.87
CA GLY A 121 -1.43 13.12 2.24
C GLY A 121 -1.02 11.92 3.07
N SER A 122 -1.55 11.87 4.29
CA SER A 122 -1.41 10.72 5.16
C SER A 122 -2.69 10.42 5.94
N CYS A 123 -2.90 9.14 6.20
CA CYS A 123 -3.90 8.62 7.12
C CYS A 123 -3.18 8.11 8.36
N VAL A 124 -3.69 8.48 9.54
CA VAL A 124 -3.19 7.95 10.81
C VAL A 124 -4.24 7.03 11.40
N TRP A 125 -3.84 5.77 11.58
CA TRP A 125 -4.64 4.70 12.12
C TRP A 125 -4.18 4.34 13.53
N TYR A 126 -5.12 4.10 14.43
CA TYR A 126 -4.85 3.54 15.74
C TYR A 126 -5.08 2.03 15.73
N LEU A 127 -4.10 1.27 16.22
CA LEU A 127 -4.24 -0.16 16.47
C LEU A 127 -4.77 -0.36 17.90
N GLU A 128 -6.00 -0.87 18.01
CA GLU A 128 -6.59 -1.28 19.28
C GLU A 128 -6.00 -2.63 19.75
N GLU A 129 -6.06 -2.90 21.05
CA GLU A 129 -5.54 -4.15 21.66
C GLU A 129 -6.13 -5.44 21.04
N HIS A 130 -7.36 -5.37 20.51
CA HIS A 130 -8.03 -6.50 19.86
C HIS A 130 -7.70 -6.65 18.37
N GLY A 131 -6.73 -5.88 17.86
CA GLY A 131 -6.30 -5.92 16.45
C GLY A 131 -7.21 -5.15 15.49
N ARG A 132 -8.24 -4.46 16.00
CA ARG A 132 -9.05 -3.54 15.18
C ARG A 132 -8.28 -2.25 14.93
N MET A 133 -8.42 -1.69 13.74
CA MET A 133 -7.79 -0.44 13.36
C MET A 133 -8.85 0.62 13.08
N PHE A 134 -8.62 1.84 13.57
CA PHE A 134 -9.53 2.96 13.37
C PHE A 134 -8.78 4.18 12.86
N LEU A 135 -9.39 4.91 11.93
CA LEU A 135 -8.85 6.14 11.38
C LEU A 135 -9.06 7.28 12.39
N LEU A 136 -7.95 7.89 12.82
CA LEU A 136 -7.99 9.03 13.74
C LEU A 136 -7.89 10.37 13.01
N SER A 137 -7.11 10.42 11.93
CA SER A 137 -6.91 11.66 11.18
C SER A 137 -6.54 11.41 9.73
N LEU A 138 -6.93 12.36 8.88
CA LEU A 138 -6.49 12.47 7.50
C LEU A 138 -5.86 13.86 7.31
N THR A 139 -4.67 13.91 6.72
CA THR A 139 -4.00 15.17 6.37
C THR A 139 -3.73 15.20 4.89
N LEU A 140 -4.02 16.33 4.24
CA LEU A 140 -3.55 16.61 2.88
C LEU A 140 -2.37 17.57 2.96
N ASP A 141 -1.28 17.22 2.29
CA ASP A 141 -0.14 18.11 2.12
C ASP A 141 -0.57 19.28 1.22
N ARG A 142 -0.21 20.51 1.60
CA ARG A 142 -0.40 21.66 0.70
C ARG A 142 0.55 21.52 -0.49
N PRO A 143 0.11 21.89 -1.71
CA PRO A 143 0.97 21.88 -2.89
C PRO A 143 2.18 22.81 -2.75
#